data_AF-A0A0B1P316-F1
#
_entry.id   AF-A0A0B1P316-F1
#
_cell.length_a   1.000
_cell.length_b   1.000
_cell.length_c   1.000
_cell.angle_alpha   90.00
_cell.angle_beta   90.00
_cell.angle_gamma   90.00
#
_symmetry.space_group_name_H-M   'P 1'
#
loop_
_entity.id
_entity.type
_entity.pdbx_description
1 polymer ?
#
loop_
_entity_poly.entity_id
_entity_poly.type
_entity_poly.pdbx_seq_one_letter_code
_entity_poly.pdbx_strand_id
1 'polypeptide(L)'
;MSAVPSKPSDEATHDDNDSLNLNDELKLQGITFASSEDMKDSLKHSNRKIDIWTLTDRLNSLEKSTPIPQLKGSNWNHYYDSIKKFLYLSQTSAAFLSDPPRNRAITMWEAWWVAKLRETAPHVRTAPSDSVRTVLSEIVLTSQAQSQTKILSITARFWTFQLDKNTTLQGFIKEYQKRYQELKEHTNFSQETMNVSTQILAA
;
A
#
# COMPACT_ATOMS: atom_id res chain seq x y z
N MET A 1 14.43 -65.52 -12.89
CA MET A 1 15.06 -64.95 -11.68
C MET A 1 14.94 -63.44 -11.78
N SER A 2 14.34 -62.85 -10.75
CA SER A 2 13.67 -61.55 -10.76
C SER A 2 14.63 -60.35 -10.80
N ALA A 3 14.23 -59.32 -11.55
CA ALA A 3 14.82 -57.99 -11.51
C ALA A 3 14.55 -57.32 -10.16
N VAL A 4 15.60 -56.86 -9.48
CA VAL A 4 15.51 -56.08 -8.25
C VAL A 4 15.21 -54.63 -8.63
N PRO A 5 14.12 -54.01 -8.16
CA PRO A 5 13.89 -52.59 -8.36
C PRO A 5 14.75 -51.79 -7.37
N SER A 6 15.58 -50.89 -7.90
CA SER A 6 16.32 -49.91 -7.13
C SER A 6 15.37 -48.95 -6.41
N LYS A 7 15.46 -48.94 -5.09
CA LYS A 7 14.76 -48.03 -4.18
C LYS A 7 15.28 -46.60 -4.41
N PRO A 8 14.43 -45.58 -4.66
CA PRO A 8 14.90 -44.19 -4.62
C PRO A 8 15.10 -43.78 -3.16
N SER A 9 16.22 -43.08 -2.94
CA SER A 9 16.74 -42.62 -1.65
C SER A 9 15.74 -41.79 -0.87
N ASP A 10 15.65 -42.10 0.43
CA ASP A 10 14.92 -41.31 1.43
C ASP A 10 15.44 -39.87 1.48
N GLU A 11 14.50 -39.00 1.82
CA GLU A 11 14.50 -37.55 1.77
C GLU A 11 15.74 -36.91 2.42
N ALA A 12 16.34 -35.95 1.71
CA ALA A 12 17.15 -34.93 2.35
C ALA A 12 16.24 -34.09 3.24
N THR A 13 16.29 -34.31 4.55
CA THR A 13 15.82 -33.36 5.56
C THR A 13 16.65 -32.08 5.42
N HIS A 14 16.17 -31.15 4.60
CA HIS A 14 16.59 -29.76 4.69
C HIS A 14 15.84 -29.14 5.87
N ASP A 15 16.52 -29.08 7.02
CA ASP A 15 16.21 -28.18 8.11
C ASP A 15 16.40 -26.73 7.61
N ASP A 16 15.40 -26.20 6.90
CA ASP A 16 15.32 -24.76 6.67
C ASP A 16 14.50 -24.14 7.79
N ASN A 17 15.08 -24.17 8.99
CA ASN A 17 14.81 -23.18 10.01
C ASN A 17 15.53 -21.87 9.62
N ASP A 18 15.26 -21.39 8.41
CA ASP A 18 15.51 -20.00 8.06
C ASP A 18 14.45 -19.22 8.81
N SER A 19 14.85 -18.69 9.97
CA SER A 19 14.09 -17.69 10.68
C SER A 19 13.91 -16.51 9.72
N LEU A 20 12.80 -16.52 8.96
CA LEU A 20 12.23 -15.32 8.37
C LEU A 20 12.33 -14.26 9.46
N ASN A 21 12.94 -13.13 9.15
CA ASN A 21 13.15 -12.08 10.12
C ASN A 21 11.76 -11.51 10.46
N LEU A 22 11.05 -12.12 11.42
CA LEU A 22 9.62 -11.93 11.70
C LEU A 22 9.31 -10.55 12.33
N ASN A 23 10.27 -9.62 12.28
CA ASN A 23 10.12 -8.23 12.66
C ASN A 23 9.69 -7.33 11.50
N ASP A 24 9.44 -7.88 10.32
CA ASP A 24 9.05 -7.13 9.13
C ASP A 24 7.60 -6.61 9.24
N GLU A 25 7.45 -5.37 9.70
CA GLU A 25 6.24 -4.57 9.51
C GLU A 25 6.10 -4.20 8.02
N LEU A 26 4.87 -4.21 7.48
CA LEU A 26 4.62 -3.63 6.16
C LEU A 26 4.54 -2.10 6.29
N LYS A 27 5.71 -1.46 6.29
CA LYS A 27 5.84 -0.02 6.37
C LYS A 27 6.44 0.55 5.10
N LEU A 28 5.72 1.47 4.47
CA LEU A 28 6.12 2.12 3.21
C LEU A 28 6.01 3.64 3.38
N GLN A 29 7.14 4.34 3.24
CA GLN A 29 7.20 5.81 3.30
C GLN A 29 6.48 6.41 4.53
N GLY A 30 6.68 5.80 5.70
CA GLY A 30 6.05 6.21 6.97
C GLY A 30 4.63 5.68 7.20
N ILE A 31 4.02 5.01 6.22
CA ILE A 31 2.67 4.43 6.33
C ILE A 31 2.78 2.96 6.72
N THR A 32 2.26 2.60 7.89
CA THR A 32 2.08 1.21 8.31
C THR A 32 0.80 0.64 7.71
N PHE A 33 0.94 -0.41 6.88
CA PHE A 33 -0.18 -1.14 6.30
C PHE A 33 -0.55 -2.42 7.05
N ALA A 34 0.45 -3.07 7.67
CA ALA A 34 0.27 -4.26 8.49
C ALA A 34 1.38 -4.29 9.55
N SER A 35 1.01 -4.62 10.79
CA SER A 35 1.96 -4.79 11.89
C SER A 35 2.78 -6.08 11.75
N SER A 36 3.85 -6.22 12.52
CA SER A 36 4.61 -7.48 12.61
C SER A 36 3.71 -8.65 13.05
N GLU A 37 2.73 -8.42 13.92
CA GLU A 37 1.79 -9.46 14.34
C GLU A 37 0.87 -9.89 13.20
N ASP A 38 0.33 -8.94 12.43
CA ASP A 38 -0.48 -9.24 11.25
C ASP A 38 0.29 -10.08 10.23
N MET A 39 1.59 -9.80 10.08
CA MET A 39 2.49 -10.52 9.17
C MET A 39 2.72 -11.96 9.63
N LYS A 40 2.96 -12.16 10.94
CA LYS A 40 3.08 -13.50 11.55
C LYS A 40 1.81 -14.31 11.40
N ASP A 41 0.66 -13.70 11.68
CA ASP A 41 -0.64 -14.34 11.55
C ASP A 41 -0.95 -14.71 10.10
N SER A 42 -0.65 -13.82 9.15
CA SER A 42 -0.80 -14.08 7.73
C SER A 42 0.10 -15.23 7.27
N LEU A 43 1.35 -15.28 7.73
CA LEU A 43 2.28 -16.36 7.41
C LEU A 43 1.75 -17.70 7.96
N LYS A 44 1.32 -17.73 9.21
CA LYS A 44 0.68 -18.90 9.82
C LYS A 44 -0.59 -19.31 9.07
N HIS A 45 -1.39 -18.36 8.60
CA HIS A 45 -2.58 -18.64 7.81
C HIS A 45 -2.22 -19.27 6.45
N SER A 46 -1.19 -18.75 5.79
CA SER A 46 -0.73 -19.23 4.48
C SER A 46 -0.23 -20.68 4.49
N ASN A 47 0.37 -21.11 5.61
CA ASN A 47 0.92 -22.46 5.77
C ASN A 47 -0.15 -23.50 6.12
N ARG A 48 -1.41 -23.10 6.33
CA ARG A 48 -2.51 -24.05 6.54
C ARG A 48 -2.82 -24.74 5.22
N LYS A 49 -3.09 -26.04 5.27
CA LYS A 49 -3.62 -26.80 4.13
C LYS A 49 -5.07 -26.37 3.87
N ILE A 50 -5.24 -25.29 3.11
CA ILE A 50 -6.53 -24.75 2.66
C ILE A 50 -6.53 -24.82 1.13
N ASP A 51 -7.65 -25.23 0.55
CA ASP A 51 -7.80 -25.25 -0.89
C ASP A 51 -7.75 -23.82 -1.46
N ILE A 52 -7.02 -23.65 -2.58
CA ILE A 52 -6.93 -22.34 -3.28
C ILE A 52 -8.31 -21.76 -3.52
N TRP A 53 -9.25 -22.59 -3.98
CA TRP A 53 -10.58 -22.12 -4.35
C TRP A 53 -11.28 -21.42 -3.17
N THR A 54 -11.18 -21.98 -1.97
CA THR A 54 -11.71 -21.37 -0.74
C THR A 54 -11.03 -20.04 -0.41
N LEU A 55 -9.71 -19.94 -0.60
CA LEU A 55 -8.97 -18.69 -0.39
C LEU A 55 -9.39 -17.61 -1.41
N THR A 56 -9.54 -17.98 -2.67
CA THR A 56 -9.99 -17.09 -3.74
C THR A 56 -11.42 -16.61 -3.48
N ASP A 57 -12.34 -17.50 -3.10
CA ASP A 57 -13.72 -17.13 -2.78
C ASP A 57 -13.81 -16.19 -1.57
N ARG A 58 -12.95 -16.39 -0.56
CA ARG A 58 -12.86 -15.47 0.58
C ARG A 58 -12.42 -14.07 0.13
N LEU A 59 -11.40 -13.98 -0.74
CA LEU A 59 -10.94 -12.69 -1.28
C LEU A 59 -12.04 -12.00 -2.10
N ASN A 60 -12.68 -12.73 -3.01
CA ASN A 60 -13.76 -12.20 -3.84
C ASN A 60 -14.98 -11.76 -3.01
N SER A 61 -15.30 -12.49 -1.94
CA SER A 61 -16.39 -12.13 -1.03
C SER A 61 -16.05 -10.88 -0.21
N LEU A 62 -14.82 -10.79 0.28
CA LEU A 62 -14.34 -9.60 0.98
C LEU A 62 -14.36 -8.38 0.06
N GLU A 63 -13.92 -8.52 -1.18
CA GLU A 63 -13.95 -7.45 -2.18
C GLU A 63 -15.35 -6.89 -2.43
N LYS A 64 -16.36 -7.75 -2.50
CA LYS A 64 -17.77 -7.31 -2.62
C LYS A 64 -18.26 -6.54 -1.40
N SER A 65 -17.83 -6.93 -0.20
CA SER A 65 -18.28 -6.32 1.06
C SER A 65 -17.47 -5.07 1.46
N THR A 66 -16.19 -5.04 1.11
CA THR A 66 -15.21 -4.03 1.51
C THR A 66 -14.34 -3.69 0.29
N PRO A 67 -14.90 -3.03 -0.73
CA PRO A 67 -14.18 -2.75 -1.96
C PRO A 67 -13.04 -1.75 -1.71
N ILE A 68 -11.91 -1.99 -2.37
CA ILE A 68 -10.83 -1.02 -2.44
C ILE A 68 -11.23 0.02 -3.51
N PRO A 69 -11.38 1.30 -3.15
CA PRO A 69 -11.79 2.33 -4.11
C PRO A 69 -10.72 2.54 -5.17
N GLN A 70 -11.08 3.10 -6.32
CA GLN A 70 -10.07 3.59 -7.26
C GLN A 70 -9.32 4.77 -6.65
N LEU A 71 -8.00 4.77 -6.80
CA LEU A 71 -7.12 5.84 -6.38
C LEU A 71 -7.32 7.07 -7.28
N LYS A 72 -7.57 8.20 -6.62
CA LYS A 72 -7.69 9.53 -7.18
C LYS A 72 -6.76 10.45 -6.38
N GLY A 73 -6.28 11.52 -7.00
CA GLY A 73 -5.40 12.48 -6.31
C GLY A 73 -6.03 13.13 -5.06
N SER A 74 -7.34 13.04 -4.87
CA SER A 74 -8.08 13.60 -3.73
C SER A 74 -8.44 12.59 -2.63
N ASN A 75 -8.28 11.28 -2.83
CA ASN A 75 -8.77 10.25 -1.89
C ASN A 75 -7.70 9.29 -1.38
N TRP A 76 -6.41 9.62 -1.51
CA TRP A 76 -5.28 8.76 -1.15
C TRP A 76 -5.35 8.24 0.30
N ASN A 77 -5.76 9.06 1.28
CA ASN A 77 -5.98 8.62 2.66
C ASN A 77 -7.01 7.49 2.76
N HIS A 78 -8.21 7.71 2.20
CA HIS A 78 -9.26 6.70 2.15
C HIS A 78 -8.77 5.44 1.42
N TYR A 79 -8.04 5.60 0.33
CA TYR A 79 -7.47 4.48 -0.43
C TYR A 79 -6.55 3.62 0.45
N TYR A 80 -5.60 4.23 1.16
CA TYR A 80 -4.68 3.52 2.06
C TYR A 80 -5.40 2.85 3.22
N ASP A 81 -6.36 3.52 3.84
CA ASP A 81 -7.14 2.94 4.92
C ASP A 81 -8.00 1.76 4.44
N SER A 82 -8.44 1.79 3.18
CA SER A 82 -9.14 0.65 2.57
C SER A 82 -8.20 -0.53 2.37
N ILE A 83 -6.97 -0.30 1.92
CA ILE A 83 -5.95 -1.35 1.80
C ILE A 83 -5.62 -1.94 3.17
N LYS A 84 -5.37 -1.10 4.19
CA LYS A 84 -5.12 -1.55 5.58
C LYS A 84 -6.24 -2.46 6.08
N LYS A 85 -7.49 -1.99 5.96
CA LYS A 85 -8.66 -2.75 6.37
C LYS A 85 -8.77 -4.07 5.61
N PHE A 86 -8.52 -4.06 4.31
CA PHE A 86 -8.59 -5.25 3.49
C PHE A 86 -7.50 -6.27 3.86
N LEU A 87 -6.26 -5.83 4.07
CA LEU A 87 -5.15 -6.67 4.53
C LEU A 87 -5.49 -7.35 5.86
N TYR A 88 -6.02 -6.58 6.82
CA TYR A 88 -6.44 -7.10 8.12
C TYR A 88 -7.53 -8.17 7.99
N LEU A 89 -8.60 -7.90 7.22
CA LEU A 89 -9.73 -8.83 7.06
C LEU A 89 -9.36 -10.10 6.27
N SER A 90 -8.51 -9.95 5.26
CA SER A 90 -8.09 -11.04 4.38
C SER A 90 -6.96 -11.89 4.98
N GLN A 91 -6.17 -11.33 5.91
CA GLN A 91 -4.98 -11.95 6.51
C GLN A 91 -3.95 -12.37 5.44
N THR A 92 -3.72 -11.49 4.47
CA THR A 92 -2.86 -11.74 3.29
C THR A 92 -1.60 -10.87 3.25
N SER A 93 -1.27 -10.21 4.36
CA SER A 93 -0.12 -9.31 4.46
C SER A 93 1.24 -9.99 4.17
N ALA A 94 1.37 -11.30 4.43
CA ALA A 94 2.59 -12.05 4.12
C ALA A 94 2.94 -12.07 2.62
N ALA A 95 1.98 -11.79 1.72
CA ALA A 95 2.26 -11.61 0.29
C ALA A 95 3.18 -10.41 0.03
N PHE A 96 3.26 -9.44 0.94
CA PHE A 96 4.04 -8.20 0.79
C PHE A 96 5.43 -8.28 1.44
N LEU A 97 5.87 -9.46 1.88
CA LEU A 97 7.24 -9.66 2.35
C LEU A 97 8.24 -9.35 1.23
N SER A 98 9.45 -8.91 1.59
CA SER A 98 10.52 -8.68 0.61
C SER A 98 10.92 -9.97 -0.11
N ASP A 99 10.92 -11.06 0.65
CA ASP A 99 11.11 -12.42 0.14
C ASP A 99 9.98 -13.31 0.67
N PRO A 100 8.83 -13.34 -0.04
CA PRO A 100 7.67 -14.08 0.42
C PRO A 100 7.85 -15.59 0.20
N PRO A 101 7.46 -16.43 1.18
CA PRO A 101 7.55 -17.88 1.01
C PRO A 101 6.76 -18.36 -0.22
N ARG A 102 7.36 -19.26 -1.00
CA ARG A 102 6.78 -19.75 -2.27
C ARG A 102 5.73 -20.84 -2.07
N ASN A 103 4.85 -20.67 -1.08
CA ASN A 103 3.73 -21.58 -0.89
C ASN A 103 2.55 -21.20 -1.79
N ARG A 104 1.66 -22.17 -2.02
CA ARG A 104 0.54 -22.07 -2.94
C ARG A 104 -0.42 -20.91 -2.61
N ALA A 105 -0.61 -20.60 -1.33
CA ALA A 105 -1.49 -19.51 -0.90
C ALA A 105 -0.87 -18.14 -1.20
N ILE A 106 0.39 -17.95 -0.84
CA ILE A 106 1.13 -16.70 -1.06
C ILE A 106 1.24 -16.38 -2.55
N THR A 107 1.62 -17.34 -3.40
CA THR A 107 1.69 -17.10 -4.86
C THR A 107 0.35 -16.64 -5.43
N MET A 108 -0.76 -17.20 -4.94
CA MET A 108 -2.10 -16.79 -5.36
C MET A 108 -2.44 -15.38 -4.85
N TRP A 109 -2.15 -15.09 -3.58
CA TRP A 109 -2.40 -13.77 -2.99
C TRP A 109 -1.57 -12.67 -3.66
N GLU A 110 -0.30 -12.93 -3.96
CA GLU A 110 0.55 -11.98 -4.69
C GLU A 110 -0.06 -11.65 -6.05
N ALA A 111 -0.45 -12.66 -6.83
CA ALA A 111 -1.06 -12.46 -8.14
C ALA A 111 -2.37 -11.66 -8.04
N TRP A 112 -3.23 -12.00 -7.07
CA TRP A 112 -4.49 -11.29 -6.82
C TRP A 112 -4.24 -9.83 -6.45
N TRP A 113 -3.32 -9.56 -5.52
CA TRP A 113 -3.03 -8.21 -5.08
C TRP A 113 -2.37 -7.36 -6.16
N VAL A 114 -1.44 -7.91 -6.94
CA VAL A 114 -0.84 -7.19 -8.08
C VAL A 114 -1.92 -6.78 -9.07
N ALA A 115 -2.85 -7.69 -9.41
CA ALA A 115 -3.97 -7.37 -10.29
C ALA A 115 -4.86 -6.27 -9.67
N LYS A 116 -5.22 -6.40 -8.38
CA LYS A 116 -6.10 -5.46 -7.69
C LYS A 116 -5.49 -4.07 -7.54
N LEU A 117 -4.21 -3.97 -7.21
CA LEU A 117 -3.51 -2.69 -7.09
C LEU A 117 -3.41 -1.99 -8.45
N ARG A 118 -3.11 -2.72 -9.53
CA ARG A 118 -3.09 -2.16 -10.89
C ARG A 118 -4.47 -1.72 -11.38
N GLU A 119 -5.51 -2.47 -11.04
CA GLU A 119 -6.90 -2.12 -11.37
C GLU A 119 -7.36 -0.85 -10.65
N THR A 120 -6.99 -0.73 -9.36
CA THR A 120 -7.43 0.40 -8.54
C THR A 120 -6.57 1.64 -8.69
N ALA A 121 -5.31 1.52 -9.12
CA ALA A 121 -4.40 2.62 -9.39
C ALA A 121 -3.83 2.56 -10.83
N PRO A 122 -4.66 2.61 -11.88
CA PRO A 122 -4.23 2.37 -13.26
C PRO A 122 -3.31 3.46 -13.83
N HIS A 123 -3.24 4.62 -13.18
CA HIS A 123 -2.37 5.73 -13.57
C HIS A 123 -0.94 5.57 -13.04
N VAL A 124 -0.69 4.64 -12.11
CA VAL A 124 0.64 4.34 -11.57
C VAL A 124 1.27 3.28 -12.46
N ARG A 125 2.40 3.61 -13.09
CA ARG A 125 3.08 2.71 -14.02
C ARG A 125 3.98 1.76 -13.24
N THR A 126 3.74 0.46 -13.38
CA THR A 126 4.56 -0.62 -12.81
C THR A 126 4.87 -1.63 -13.91
N ALA A 127 5.99 -2.33 -13.80
CA ALA A 127 6.34 -3.39 -14.73
C ALA A 127 5.52 -4.65 -14.44
N PRO A 128 5.19 -5.48 -15.44
CA PRO A 128 4.43 -6.71 -15.23
C PRO A 128 5.05 -7.68 -14.20
N SER A 129 6.38 -7.70 -14.11
CA SER A 129 7.19 -8.52 -13.21
C SER A 129 7.34 -7.96 -11.79
N ASP A 130 6.85 -6.75 -11.52
CA ASP A 130 6.99 -6.15 -10.19
C ASP A 130 6.26 -6.96 -9.13
N SER A 131 6.93 -7.15 -7.98
CA SER A 131 6.32 -7.77 -6.81
C SER A 131 5.20 -6.89 -6.25
N VAL A 132 4.28 -7.50 -5.51
CA VAL A 132 3.15 -6.76 -4.91
C VAL A 132 3.61 -5.62 -4.00
N ARG A 133 4.69 -5.83 -3.24
CA ARG A 133 5.31 -4.80 -2.39
C ARG A 133 5.82 -3.64 -3.22
N THR A 134 6.46 -3.91 -4.35
CA THR A 134 6.98 -2.89 -5.28
C THR A 134 5.84 -2.08 -5.87
N VAL A 135 4.78 -2.74 -6.33
CA VAL A 135 3.59 -2.07 -6.87
C VAL A 135 2.96 -1.14 -5.83
N LEU A 136 2.76 -1.61 -4.60
CA LEU A 136 2.20 -0.79 -3.53
C LEU A 136 3.14 0.38 -3.15
N SER A 137 4.45 0.14 -3.12
CA SER A 137 5.45 1.18 -2.85
C SER A 137 5.40 2.29 -3.91
N GLU A 138 5.30 1.93 -5.19
CA GLU A 138 5.22 2.89 -6.28
C GLU A 138 3.93 3.72 -6.22
N ILE A 139 2.81 3.09 -5.85
CA ILE A 139 1.53 3.78 -5.61
C ILE A 139 1.68 4.80 -4.48
N VAL A 140 2.30 4.41 -3.37
CA VAL A 140 2.52 5.31 -2.22
C VAL A 140 3.41 6.48 -2.61
N LEU A 141 4.53 6.21 -3.27
CA LEU A 141 5.49 7.22 -3.75
C LEU A 141 4.82 8.21 -4.71
N THR A 142 4.14 7.71 -5.73
CA THR A 142 3.45 8.55 -6.73
C THR A 142 2.42 9.45 -6.07
N SER A 143 1.61 8.91 -5.16
CA SER A 143 0.56 9.66 -4.47
C SER A 143 1.14 10.75 -3.55
N GLN A 144 2.22 10.44 -2.83
CA GLN A 144 2.91 11.43 -1.99
C GLN A 144 3.53 12.54 -2.84
N ALA A 145 4.20 12.20 -3.95
CA ALA A 145 4.76 13.17 -4.88
C ALA A 145 3.69 14.09 -5.48
N GLN A 146 2.52 13.54 -5.85
CA GLN A 146 1.38 14.33 -6.32
C GLN A 146 0.84 15.28 -5.25
N SER A 147 0.73 14.81 -3.99
CA SER A 147 0.30 15.63 -2.87
C SER A 147 1.27 16.81 -2.62
N GLN A 148 2.57 16.52 -2.58
CA GLN A 148 3.60 17.55 -2.41
C GLN A 148 3.60 18.56 -3.57
N THR A 149 3.51 18.08 -4.82
CA THR A 149 3.41 18.95 -6.00
C THR A 149 2.20 19.86 -5.94
N LYS A 150 1.06 19.36 -5.46
CA LYS A 150 -0.16 20.16 -5.27
C LYS A 150 0.06 21.27 -4.22
N ILE A 151 0.67 20.95 -3.08
CA ILE A 151 0.97 21.93 -2.03
C ILE A 151 1.94 23.00 -2.55
N LEU A 152 2.99 22.60 -3.26
CA LEU A 152 3.95 23.53 -3.87
C LEU A 152 3.27 24.44 -4.89
N SER A 153 2.39 23.89 -5.74
CA SER A 153 1.64 24.67 -6.73
C SER A 153 0.72 25.71 -6.07
N ILE A 154 0.00 25.33 -5.00
CA ILE A 154 -0.87 26.24 -4.24
C ILE A 154 -0.04 27.32 -3.55
N THR A 155 1.07 26.93 -2.93
CA THR A 155 2.00 27.84 -2.25
C THR A 155 2.59 28.85 -3.24
N ALA A 156 3.05 28.39 -4.40
CA ALA A 156 3.55 29.25 -5.47
C ALA A 156 2.46 30.23 -5.94
N ARG A 157 1.25 29.74 -6.23
CA ARG A 157 0.11 30.58 -6.64
C ARG A 157 -0.29 31.64 -5.61
N PHE A 158 -0.11 31.34 -4.32
CA PHE A 158 -0.33 32.30 -3.25
C PHE A 158 0.73 33.39 -3.26
N TRP A 159 2.02 33.03 -3.28
CA TRP A 159 3.12 33.99 -3.20
C TRP A 159 3.36 34.80 -4.48
N THR A 160 3.09 34.22 -5.65
CA THR A 160 3.23 34.91 -6.94
C THR A 160 1.97 35.68 -7.33
N PHE A 161 0.98 35.78 -6.44
CA PHE A 161 -0.23 36.54 -6.71
C PHE A 161 0.12 38.02 -6.87
N GLN A 162 -0.04 38.52 -8.10
CA GLN A 162 0.07 39.94 -8.42
C GLN A 162 -1.30 40.47 -8.80
N LEU A 163 -1.53 41.73 -8.45
CA LEU A 163 -2.78 42.41 -8.74
C LEU A 163 -2.90 42.65 -10.24
N ASP A 164 -4.08 42.39 -10.82
CA ASP A 164 -4.43 42.98 -12.10
C ASP A 164 -4.80 44.45 -11.89
N LYS A 165 -4.36 45.33 -12.79
CA LYS A 165 -4.46 46.80 -12.66
C LYS A 165 -5.90 47.29 -12.52
N ASN A 166 -6.88 46.47 -12.92
CA ASN A 166 -8.29 46.79 -12.91
C ASN A 166 -9.06 46.24 -11.70
N THR A 167 -8.36 45.63 -10.71
CA THR A 167 -9.01 44.99 -9.56
C THR A 167 -9.35 46.01 -8.47
N THR A 168 -10.59 46.02 -7.98
CA THR A 168 -10.98 46.83 -6.82
C THR A 168 -10.35 46.29 -5.53
N LEU A 169 -10.16 47.14 -4.52
CA LEU A 169 -9.66 46.72 -3.20
C LEU A 169 -10.52 45.60 -2.58
N GLN A 170 -11.84 45.66 -2.76
CA GLN A 170 -12.75 44.63 -2.26
C GLN A 170 -12.58 43.30 -3.03
N GLY A 171 -12.37 43.37 -4.35
CA GLY A 171 -12.02 42.20 -5.17
C GLY A 171 -10.70 41.56 -4.73
N PHE A 172 -9.70 42.39 -4.38
CA PHE A 172 -8.44 41.93 -3.83
C PHE A 172 -8.61 41.18 -2.51
N ILE A 173 -9.30 41.77 -1.53
CA ILE A 173 -9.50 41.15 -0.22
C ILE A 173 -10.19 39.79 -0.37
N LYS A 174 -11.21 39.70 -1.23
CA LYS A 174 -11.94 38.46 -1.49
C LYS A 174 -11.05 37.37 -2.11
N GLU A 175 -10.25 37.72 -3.12
CA GLU A 175 -9.37 36.76 -3.79
C GLU A 175 -8.19 36.33 -2.89
N TYR A 176 -7.65 37.26 -2.11
CA TYR A 176 -6.62 36.94 -1.10
C TYR A 176 -7.14 35.99 -0.03
N GLN A 177 -8.33 36.25 0.53
CA GLN A 177 -8.97 35.36 1.51
C GLN A 177 -9.21 33.96 0.95
N LYS A 178 -9.69 33.87 -0.31
CA LYS A 178 -9.88 32.59 -0.99
C LYS A 178 -8.57 31.80 -1.10
N ARG A 179 -7.50 32.43 -1.58
CA ARG A 179 -6.19 31.77 -1.74
C ARG A 179 -5.56 31.41 -0.40
N TYR A 180 -5.73 32.25 0.62
CA TYR A 180 -5.29 31.97 1.98
C TYR A 180 -6.02 30.74 2.56
N GLN A 181 -7.33 30.64 2.32
CA GLN A 181 -8.11 29.49 2.75
C GLN A 181 -7.69 28.21 2.00
N GLU A 182 -7.48 28.28 0.69
CA GLU A 182 -6.92 27.16 -0.11
C GLU A 182 -5.56 26.73 0.45
N LEU A 183 -4.67 27.69 0.75
CA LEU A 183 -3.37 27.39 1.34
C LEU A 183 -3.52 26.70 2.70
N LYS A 184 -4.35 27.24 3.60
CA LYS A 184 -4.59 26.72 4.96
C LYS A 184 -5.14 25.30 4.94
N GLU A 185 -6.10 25.02 4.07
CA GLU A 185 -6.66 23.68 3.90
C GLU A 185 -5.56 22.69 3.48
N HIS A 186 -4.66 23.09 2.57
CA HIS A 186 -3.63 22.23 2.03
C HIS A 186 -2.33 22.15 2.84
N THR A 187 -2.01 23.11 3.71
CA THR A 187 -0.89 23.01 4.66
C THR A 187 -1.24 22.18 5.89
N ASN A 188 -2.48 22.16 6.36
CA ASN A 188 -2.90 21.26 7.45
C ASN A 188 -2.80 19.77 7.05
N PHE A 189 -3.04 19.43 5.77
CA PHE A 189 -2.76 18.10 5.22
C PHE A 189 -1.26 17.70 5.34
N SER A 190 -0.35 18.67 5.37
CA SER A 190 1.09 18.43 5.57
C SER A 190 1.45 18.13 7.02
N GLN A 191 0.68 18.61 8.00
CA GLN A 191 0.92 18.34 9.42
C GLN A 191 0.42 16.97 9.86
N GLU A 192 -0.70 16.46 9.32
CA GLU A 192 -1.13 15.08 9.57
C GLU A 192 -0.13 14.07 8.99
N THR A 193 0.46 14.35 7.83
CA THR A 193 1.53 13.51 7.24
C THR A 193 2.87 13.64 7.97
N MET A 194 3.20 14.82 8.53
CA MET A 194 4.35 14.97 9.42
C MET A 194 4.13 14.29 10.77
N ASN A 195 2.96 14.35 11.39
CA ASN A 195 2.73 13.74 12.71
C ASN A 195 2.86 12.21 12.73
N VAL A 196 2.69 11.53 11.59
CA VAL A 196 3.04 10.10 11.44
C VAL A 196 4.56 9.89 11.35
N SER A 197 5.30 10.88 10.84
CA SER A 197 6.76 10.85 10.71
C SER A 197 7.48 11.29 11.98
N THR A 198 6.93 12.23 12.77
CA THR A 198 7.59 12.77 13.97
C THR A 198 7.45 11.91 15.22
N GLN A 199 6.56 10.91 15.24
CA GLN A 199 6.52 9.94 16.36
C GLN A 199 7.70 8.95 16.36
N ILE A 200 8.52 8.93 15.31
CA ILE A 200 9.69 8.03 15.19
C ILE A 200 10.99 8.69 15.69
N LEU A 201 10.99 9.99 15.97
CA LEU A 201 12.19 10.73 16.43
C LEU A 201 12.19 11.03 17.94
N ALA A 202 11.24 10.49 18.70
CA ALA A 202 11.13 10.70 20.15
C ALA A 202 11.07 9.39 20.97
N ALA A 203 11.56 8.27 20.42
CA ALA A 203 11.73 7.01 21.13
C ALA A 203 13.19 6.55 21.05
#